data_AF-A0A843CBJ5-F1
#
_entry.id   AF-A0A843CBJ5-F1
#
_cell.length_a   1.000
_cell.length_b   1.000
_cell.length_c   1.000
_cell.angle_alpha   90.00
_cell.angle_beta   90.00
_cell.angle_gamma   90.00
#
_symmetry.space_group_name_H-M   'P 1'
#
loop_
_entity.id
_entity.type
_entity.pdbx_description
1 polymer ?
#
loop_
_entity_poly.entity_id
_entity_poly.type
_entity_poly.pdbx_seq_one_letter_code
_entity_poly.pdbx_strand_id
1 'polypeptide(L)'
;MLDPLVRVKEAHIKRLISDDVYDLIVRRFTVIVEGIDRIEKASGIRYPTAYVEPSIMISSPNPNSYEFGILFARTIPLLFDDKFHVVIQISAPLVAYGLKGTIHAILAHEFLHFLELIRKISKMDLISDEITGNLFESVYADEMRLFEPKVVFKDRSLLNHITKRFPSGFRDHKLEDKVIKFWIEKNLPKINISLDTNVVKLSAESLSKITLDPIFLQKIEYLEHKSHNIHKKKLY
;
A
#
# COMPACT_ATOMS: atom_id res chain seq x y z
N MET A 1 -1.48 -20.24 -6.38
CA MET A 1 -1.24 -18.82 -6.09
C MET A 1 -1.95 -18.01 -7.16
N LEU A 2 -2.76 -17.02 -6.78
CA LEU A 2 -3.47 -16.17 -7.75
C LEU A 2 -2.43 -15.41 -8.58
N ASP A 3 -2.62 -15.32 -9.90
CA ASP A 3 -1.74 -14.56 -10.79
C ASP A 3 -1.83 -13.05 -10.47
N PRO A 4 -0.74 -12.39 -10.01
CA PRO A 4 -0.77 -10.97 -9.66
C PRO A 4 -1.10 -10.04 -10.84
N LEU A 5 -0.98 -10.52 -12.08
CA LEU A 5 -1.27 -9.77 -13.30
C LEU A 5 -2.63 -10.11 -13.91
N VAL A 6 -3.47 -10.92 -13.25
CA VAL A 6 -4.77 -11.37 -13.81
C VAL A 6 -5.63 -10.20 -14.31
N ARG A 7 -5.71 -9.09 -13.55
CA ARG A 7 -6.51 -7.91 -13.93
C ARG A 7 -5.90 -7.14 -15.09
N VAL A 8 -4.58 -7.16 -15.23
CA VAL A 8 -3.87 -6.56 -16.38
C VAL A 8 -4.13 -7.38 -17.64
N LYS A 9 -4.09 -8.73 -17.54
CA LYS A 9 -4.43 -9.65 -18.63
C LYS A 9 -5.88 -9.45 -19.09
N GLU A 10 -6.81 -9.35 -18.15
CA GLU A 10 -8.21 -9.06 -18.48
C GLU A 10 -8.40 -7.71 -19.17
N ALA A 11 -7.72 -6.66 -18.69
CA ALA A 11 -7.77 -5.34 -19.31
C ALA A 11 -7.22 -5.36 -20.76
N HIS A 12 -6.17 -6.14 -20.99
CA HIS A 12 -5.61 -6.36 -22.32
C HIS A 12 -6.57 -7.12 -23.25
N ILE A 13 -7.15 -8.23 -22.78
CA ILE A 13 -8.16 -9.00 -23.54
C ILE A 13 -9.37 -8.11 -23.90
N LYS A 14 -9.79 -7.23 -22.98
CA LYS A 14 -10.88 -6.27 -23.17
C LYS A 14 -10.46 -5.04 -24.00
N ARG A 15 -9.22 -4.97 -24.49
CA ARG A 15 -8.64 -3.86 -25.26
C ARG A 15 -8.68 -2.51 -24.54
N LEU A 16 -8.68 -2.52 -23.20
CA LEU A 16 -8.57 -1.32 -22.37
C LEU A 16 -7.13 -0.78 -22.34
N ILE A 17 -6.15 -1.65 -22.60
CA ILE A 17 -4.74 -1.29 -22.78
C ILE A 17 -4.23 -1.96 -24.07
N SER A 18 -3.28 -1.32 -24.75
CA SER A 18 -2.64 -1.86 -25.96
C SER A 18 -1.60 -2.94 -25.64
N ASP A 19 -1.17 -3.69 -26.66
CA ASP A 19 -0.10 -4.68 -26.59
C ASP A 19 1.19 -4.06 -26.02
N ASP A 20 1.60 -2.89 -26.50
CA ASP A 20 2.80 -2.19 -26.03
C ASP A 20 2.75 -1.87 -24.52
N VAL A 21 1.58 -1.46 -24.02
CA VAL A 21 1.39 -1.14 -22.60
C VAL A 21 1.39 -2.43 -21.78
N TYR A 22 0.70 -3.46 -22.24
CA TYR A 22 0.67 -4.78 -21.60
C TYR A 22 2.09 -5.38 -21.50
N ASP A 23 2.83 -5.42 -22.60
CA ASP A 23 4.19 -5.97 -22.67
C ASP A 23 5.16 -5.17 -21.81
N LEU A 24 5.02 -3.84 -21.75
CA LEU A 24 5.77 -3.00 -20.84
C LEU A 24 5.52 -3.38 -19.38
N ILE A 25 4.26 -3.56 -18.98
CA ILE A 25 3.90 -3.93 -17.59
C ILE A 25 4.45 -5.32 -17.25
N VAL A 26 4.22 -6.32 -18.11
CA VAL A 26 4.70 -7.69 -17.90
C VAL A 26 6.22 -7.73 -17.78
N ARG A 27 6.95 -7.08 -18.69
CA ARG A 27 8.41 -7.03 -18.67
C ARG A 27 8.94 -6.38 -17.39
N ARG A 28 8.28 -5.30 -16.94
CA ARG A 28 8.73 -4.54 -15.76
C ARG A 28 8.23 -5.10 -14.44
N PHE A 29 7.31 -6.05 -14.44
CA PHE A 29 6.78 -6.68 -13.23
C PHE A 29 7.87 -7.38 -12.39
N THR A 30 8.96 -7.82 -13.01
CA THR A 30 10.15 -8.33 -12.30
C THR A 30 10.69 -7.36 -11.25
N VAL A 31 10.60 -6.05 -11.48
CA VAL A 31 11.01 -5.02 -10.51
C VAL A 31 10.12 -5.02 -9.26
N ILE A 32 8.84 -5.38 -9.41
CA ILE A 32 7.91 -5.54 -8.28
C ILE A 32 8.29 -6.76 -7.46
N VAL A 33 8.52 -7.90 -8.11
CA VAL A 33 8.94 -9.15 -7.46
C VAL A 33 10.25 -8.94 -6.69
N GLU A 34 11.26 -8.33 -7.32
CA GLU A 34 12.51 -7.97 -6.64
C GLU A 34 12.32 -7.03 -5.45
N GLY A 35 11.37 -6.09 -5.55
CA GLY A 35 11.01 -5.18 -4.48
C GLY A 35 10.41 -5.91 -3.28
N ILE A 36 9.45 -6.80 -3.53
CA ILE A 36 8.82 -7.66 -2.53
C ILE A 36 9.85 -8.54 -1.84
N ASP A 37 10.65 -9.30 -2.61
CA ASP A 37 11.70 -10.17 -2.09
C ASP A 37 12.68 -9.41 -1.17
N ARG A 38 13.04 -8.19 -1.58
CA ARG A 38 13.93 -7.33 -0.81
C ARG A 38 13.29 -6.90 0.52
N ILE A 39 12.00 -6.57 0.51
CA ILE A 39 11.25 -6.16 1.72
C ILE A 39 11.12 -7.34 2.68
N GLU A 40 10.78 -8.52 2.17
CA GLU A 40 10.69 -9.74 3.00
C GLU A 40 12.05 -10.07 3.64
N LYS A 41 13.14 -10.05 2.86
CA LYS A 41 14.50 -10.26 3.38
C LYS A 41 14.89 -9.19 4.42
N ALA A 42 14.55 -7.93 4.17
CA ALA A 42 14.92 -6.82 5.05
C ALA A 42 14.15 -6.81 6.38
N SER A 43 12.90 -7.31 6.38
CA SER A 43 12.00 -7.32 7.55
C SER A 43 11.95 -8.67 8.28
N GLY A 44 12.20 -9.76 7.57
CA GLY A 44 11.95 -11.12 8.05
C GLY A 44 10.46 -11.44 8.19
N ILE A 45 9.59 -10.71 7.50
CA ILE A 45 8.13 -10.86 7.50
C ILE A 45 7.67 -11.06 6.07
N ARG A 46 6.75 -11.99 5.84
CA ARG A 46 6.17 -12.20 4.51
C ARG A 46 5.36 -10.98 4.07
N TYR A 47 5.52 -10.59 2.82
CA TYR A 47 4.75 -9.52 2.21
C TYR A 47 3.30 -9.97 2.05
N PRO A 48 2.30 -9.11 2.31
CA PRO A 48 0.91 -9.45 2.05
C PRO A 48 0.71 -9.72 0.55
N THR A 49 -0.41 -10.37 0.19
CA THR A 49 -0.70 -10.61 -1.22
C THR A 49 -0.74 -9.29 -1.98
N ALA A 50 -0.14 -9.24 -3.17
CA ALA A 50 -0.13 -8.04 -4.00
C ALA A 50 -0.59 -8.36 -5.42
N TYR A 51 -1.24 -7.41 -6.07
CA TYR A 51 -1.66 -7.51 -7.47
C TYR A 51 -1.52 -6.18 -8.19
N VAL A 52 -1.48 -6.24 -9.52
CA VAL A 52 -1.44 -5.05 -10.37
C VAL A 52 -2.84 -4.68 -10.84
N GLU A 53 -3.30 -3.50 -10.43
CA GLU A 53 -4.49 -2.85 -10.94
C GLU A 53 -4.16 -2.19 -12.29
N PRO A 54 -4.87 -2.51 -13.39
CA PRO A 54 -4.62 -1.89 -14.68
C PRO A 54 -4.82 -0.37 -14.66
N SER A 55 -5.55 0.19 -13.71
CA SER A 55 -5.88 1.61 -13.66
C SER A 55 -4.95 2.44 -12.76
N ILE A 56 -4.84 3.75 -13.06
CA ILE A 56 -4.36 4.72 -12.07
C ILE A 56 -5.51 5.16 -11.16
N MET A 57 -5.22 5.44 -9.89
CA MET A 57 -6.20 5.97 -8.96
C MET A 57 -5.99 7.46 -8.77
N ILE A 58 -7.09 8.20 -8.89
CA ILE A 58 -7.13 9.64 -8.82
C ILE A 58 -8.11 10.04 -7.72
N SER A 59 -7.61 10.72 -6.69
CA SER A 59 -8.47 11.35 -5.69
C SER A 59 -8.67 12.81 -6.07
N SER A 60 -9.91 13.23 -6.25
CA SER A 60 -10.23 14.65 -6.44
C SER A 60 -11.05 15.15 -5.26
N PRO A 61 -10.62 16.20 -4.54
CA PRO A 61 -11.39 16.80 -3.47
C PRO A 61 -12.66 17.50 -4.00
N ASN A 62 -12.72 17.83 -5.29
CA ASN A 62 -13.92 18.33 -5.97
C ASN A 62 -13.97 17.89 -7.44
N PRO A 63 -15.11 17.43 -7.98
CA PRO A 63 -15.21 17.01 -9.38
C PRO A 63 -14.87 18.11 -10.41
N ASN A 64 -14.84 19.39 -9.98
CA ASN A 64 -14.49 20.56 -10.80
C ASN A 64 -13.10 21.15 -10.50
N SER A 65 -12.29 20.56 -9.60
CA SER A 65 -10.93 21.03 -9.33
C SER A 65 -9.90 20.25 -10.16
N TYR A 66 -8.94 20.97 -10.76
CA TYR A 66 -7.79 20.39 -11.45
C TYR A 66 -6.70 19.85 -10.51
N GLU A 67 -6.83 20.09 -9.20
CA GLU A 67 -5.97 19.51 -8.18
C GLU A 67 -6.46 18.10 -7.86
N PHE A 68 -5.71 17.09 -8.30
CA PHE A 68 -5.98 15.70 -7.97
C PHE A 68 -4.73 15.01 -7.43
N GLY A 69 -4.93 14.15 -6.42
CA GLY A 69 -3.90 13.28 -5.88
C GLY A 69 -3.80 11.99 -6.69
N ILE A 70 -2.58 11.58 -7.03
CA ILE A 70 -2.31 10.29 -7.70
C ILE A 70 -1.90 9.26 -6.65
N LEU A 71 -2.62 8.15 -6.61
CA LEU A 71 -2.31 7.02 -5.72
C LEU A 71 -1.70 5.88 -6.52
N PHE A 72 -0.41 5.63 -6.28
CA PHE A 72 0.35 4.62 -7.01
C PHE A 72 0.20 3.22 -6.47
N ALA A 73 -0.09 3.08 -5.18
CA ALA A 73 -0.41 1.82 -4.53
C ALA A 73 -1.34 2.08 -3.34
N ARG A 74 -2.01 1.03 -2.84
CA ARG A 74 -2.84 1.07 -1.64
C ARG A 74 -2.82 -0.25 -0.90
N THR A 75 -2.79 -0.17 0.41
CA THR A 75 -3.03 -1.28 1.34
C THR A 75 -4.53 -1.44 1.61
N ILE A 76 -5.15 -2.49 1.06
CA ILE A 76 -6.60 -2.69 1.09
C ILE A 76 -6.94 -3.85 2.05
N PRO A 77 -7.68 -3.59 3.14
CA PRO A 77 -8.32 -4.64 3.92
C PRO A 77 -9.48 -5.25 3.13
N LEU A 78 -9.64 -6.57 3.18
CA LEU A 78 -10.72 -7.30 2.53
C LEU A 78 -11.25 -8.36 3.48
N LEU A 79 -12.57 -8.60 3.43
CA LEU A 79 -13.18 -9.80 3.98
C LEU A 79 -13.53 -10.71 2.81
N PHE A 80 -13.02 -11.94 2.84
CA PHE A 80 -13.34 -12.96 1.85
C PHE A 80 -13.55 -14.29 2.59
N ASP A 81 -14.69 -14.94 2.36
CA ASP A 81 -15.10 -16.16 3.07
C ASP A 81 -14.95 -16.06 4.61
N ASP A 82 -15.45 -14.96 5.19
CA ASP A 82 -15.33 -14.62 6.62
C ASP A 82 -13.90 -14.53 7.18
N LYS A 83 -12.90 -14.51 6.29
CA LYS A 83 -11.49 -14.30 6.66
C LYS A 83 -11.04 -12.91 6.29
N PHE A 84 -10.36 -12.28 7.24
CA PHE A 84 -9.71 -11.01 7.01
C PHE A 84 -8.41 -11.20 6.26
N HIS A 85 -8.27 -10.46 5.17
CA HIS A 85 -7.11 -10.41 4.32
C HIS A 85 -6.68 -8.96 4.15
N VAL A 86 -5.38 -8.75 3.98
CA VAL A 86 -4.84 -7.46 3.53
C VAL A 86 -4.13 -7.70 2.21
N VAL A 87 -4.42 -6.85 1.24
CA VAL A 87 -3.88 -6.93 -0.10
C VAL A 87 -3.28 -5.59 -0.50
N ILE A 88 -2.09 -5.60 -1.08
CA ILE A 88 -1.47 -4.39 -1.63
C ILE A 88 -1.81 -4.30 -3.13
N GLN A 89 -2.62 -3.32 -3.47
CA GLN A 89 -2.95 -2.99 -4.85
C GLN A 89 -1.88 -2.06 -5.41
N ILE A 90 -1.25 -2.44 -6.52
CA ILE A 90 -0.19 -1.69 -7.19
C ILE A 90 -0.76 -1.20 -8.52
N SER A 91 -0.69 0.10 -8.81
CA SER A 91 -1.16 0.62 -10.09
C SER A 91 -0.21 0.21 -11.25
N ALA A 92 -0.76 -0.17 -12.39
CA ALA A 92 0.00 -0.47 -13.60
C ALA A 92 0.95 0.67 -14.05
N PRO A 93 0.59 1.96 -13.91
CA PRO A 93 1.50 3.06 -14.26
C PRO A 93 2.74 3.14 -13.36
N LEU A 94 2.62 2.76 -12.08
CA LEU A 94 3.79 2.62 -11.21
C LEU A 94 4.75 1.56 -11.77
N VAL A 95 4.21 0.41 -12.20
CA VAL A 95 5.00 -0.68 -12.79
C VAL A 95 5.64 -0.22 -14.11
N ALA A 96 4.86 0.44 -14.97
CA ALA A 96 5.28 0.87 -16.31
C ALA A 96 6.35 1.97 -16.26
N TYR A 97 6.21 2.95 -15.37
CA TYR A 97 7.00 4.20 -15.44
C TYR A 97 7.84 4.50 -14.20
N GLY A 98 7.57 3.88 -13.06
CA GLY A 98 8.32 4.07 -11.82
C GLY A 98 9.78 3.68 -11.98
N LEU A 99 10.72 4.40 -11.36
CA LEU A 99 12.10 3.92 -11.27
C LEU A 99 12.19 2.80 -10.24
N LYS A 100 13.18 1.90 -10.36
CA LYS A 100 13.38 0.78 -9.41
C LYS A 100 13.37 1.27 -7.95
N GLY A 101 14.15 2.30 -7.64
CA GLY A 101 14.18 2.89 -6.30
C GLY A 101 12.83 3.48 -5.85
N THR A 102 12.06 4.08 -6.76
CA THR A 102 10.71 4.61 -6.49
C THR A 102 9.74 3.49 -6.16
N ILE A 103 9.71 2.45 -7.01
CA ILE A 103 8.84 1.28 -6.85
C ILE A 103 9.11 0.62 -5.49
N HIS A 104 10.37 0.33 -5.17
CA HIS A 104 10.72 -0.32 -3.91
C HIS A 104 10.36 0.55 -2.69
N ALA A 105 10.49 1.87 -2.80
CA ALA A 105 10.12 2.78 -1.72
C ALA A 105 8.60 2.76 -1.47
N ILE A 106 7.79 2.84 -2.53
CA ILE A 106 6.33 2.75 -2.41
C ILE A 106 5.91 1.40 -1.83
N LEU A 107 6.46 0.30 -2.34
CA LEU A 107 6.13 -1.04 -1.81
C LEU A 107 6.47 -1.19 -0.32
N ALA A 108 7.61 -0.62 0.11
CA ALA A 108 8.00 -0.65 1.51
C ALA A 108 7.13 0.27 2.37
N HIS A 109 6.68 1.40 1.84
CA HIS A 109 5.75 2.30 2.53
C HIS A 109 4.37 1.63 2.73
N GLU A 110 3.80 1.02 1.68
CA GLU A 110 2.57 0.23 1.81
C GLU A 110 2.73 -0.94 2.78
N PHE A 111 3.91 -1.56 2.83
CA PHE A 111 4.19 -2.59 3.81
C PHE A 111 4.13 -2.07 5.26
N LEU A 112 4.59 -0.84 5.52
CA LEU A 112 4.45 -0.22 6.84
C LEU A 112 2.97 0.03 7.19
N HIS A 113 2.16 0.46 6.21
CA HIS A 113 0.71 0.57 6.39
C HIS A 113 0.06 -0.77 6.72
N PHE A 114 0.48 -1.85 6.06
CA PHE A 114 0.03 -3.20 6.37
C PHE A 114 0.35 -3.58 7.83
N LEU A 115 1.60 -3.41 8.28
CA LEU A 115 1.96 -3.73 9.67
C LEU A 115 1.16 -2.91 10.68
N GLU A 116 0.95 -1.61 10.39
CA GLU A 116 0.18 -0.71 11.23
C GLU A 116 -1.29 -1.12 11.32
N LEU A 117 -1.89 -1.53 10.20
CA LEU A 117 -3.26 -2.04 10.17
C LEU A 117 -3.40 -3.29 11.05
N ILE A 118 -2.47 -4.24 10.93
CA ILE A 118 -2.47 -5.46 11.76
C ILE A 118 -2.31 -5.12 13.24
N ARG A 119 -1.42 -4.20 13.59
CA ARG A 119 -1.22 -3.72 14.97
C ARG A 119 -2.50 -3.12 15.56
N LYS A 120 -3.23 -2.31 14.78
CA LYS A 120 -4.50 -1.73 15.24
C LYS A 120 -5.54 -2.82 15.47
N ILE A 121 -5.71 -3.73 14.52
CA ILE A 121 -6.69 -4.82 14.61
C ILE A 121 -6.40 -5.72 15.80
N SER A 122 -5.14 -6.11 16.03
CA SER A 122 -4.77 -6.98 17.15
C SER A 122 -5.04 -6.35 18.52
N LYS A 123 -5.06 -5.02 18.61
CA LYS A 123 -5.37 -4.30 19.85
C LYS A 123 -6.86 -4.10 20.06
N MET A 124 -7.66 -4.06 19.01
CA MET A 124 -9.11 -3.91 19.15
C MET A 124 -9.79 -5.15 19.70
N ASP A 125 -9.23 -6.33 19.41
CA ASP A 125 -9.64 -7.57 20.07
C ASP A 125 -9.52 -7.46 21.61
N LEU A 126 -8.69 -6.53 22.12
CA LEU A 126 -8.49 -6.28 23.55
C LEU A 126 -9.39 -5.17 24.15
N ILE A 127 -10.09 -4.36 23.35
CA ILE A 127 -10.86 -3.16 23.82
C ILE A 127 -12.31 -3.21 23.30
N SER A 128 -12.91 -4.40 23.29
CA SER A 128 -14.22 -4.65 22.71
C SER A 128 -15.40 -4.25 23.61
N ASP A 129 -15.40 -3.03 24.16
CA ASP A 129 -16.60 -2.50 24.85
C ASP A 129 -17.16 -1.19 24.30
N GLU A 130 -16.49 -0.47 23.39
CA GLU A 130 -17.13 0.58 22.58
C GLU A 130 -16.14 1.07 21.52
N ILE A 131 -16.66 1.67 20.43
CA ILE A 131 -15.95 2.26 19.27
C ILE A 131 -15.93 1.36 18.03
N THR A 132 -17.09 1.27 17.38
CA THR A 132 -17.22 0.85 15.98
C THR A 132 -17.56 2.06 15.11
N GLY A 133 -16.62 2.48 14.25
CA GLY A 133 -16.90 3.48 13.21
C GLY A 133 -15.69 3.91 12.38
N ASN A 134 -14.58 4.29 13.04
CA ASN A 134 -13.58 5.17 12.41
C ASN A 134 -12.16 4.55 12.25
N LEU A 135 -12.05 3.21 12.23
CA LEU A 135 -10.74 2.56 12.14
C LEU A 135 -9.94 2.97 10.92
N PHE A 136 -10.61 3.09 9.79
CA PHE A 136 -9.98 3.26 8.49
C PHE A 136 -9.74 4.73 8.13
N GLU A 137 -10.57 5.65 8.61
CA GLU A 137 -10.31 7.10 8.55
C GLU A 137 -8.98 7.43 9.25
N SER A 138 -8.70 6.78 10.38
CA SER A 138 -7.48 7.02 11.17
C SER A 138 -6.18 6.36 10.64
N VAL A 139 -6.25 5.43 9.68
CA VAL A 139 -5.05 4.77 9.11
C VAL A 139 -4.42 5.62 8.02
N TYR A 140 -5.24 6.35 7.25
CA TYR A 140 -4.78 7.22 6.18
C TYR A 140 -4.57 8.67 6.61
N ALA A 141 -5.25 9.13 7.67
CA ALA A 141 -5.09 10.49 8.17
C ALA A 141 -3.81 10.74 9.00
N ASP A 142 -3.09 9.68 9.43
CA ASP A 142 -2.04 9.81 10.44
C ASP A 142 -0.71 9.14 10.01
N GLU A 143 0.01 9.77 9.06
CA GLU A 143 1.40 9.40 8.71
C GLU A 143 2.33 9.40 9.96
N MET A 144 1.96 10.11 11.04
CA MET A 144 2.77 10.22 12.26
C MET A 144 2.76 8.95 13.14
N ARG A 145 1.95 7.93 12.82
CA ARG A 145 1.83 6.70 13.63
C ARG A 145 2.40 5.43 13.00
N LEU A 146 3.00 5.51 11.82
CA LEU A 146 3.64 4.34 11.21
C LEU A 146 4.80 3.81 12.05
N PHE A 147 5.10 2.51 11.90
CA PHE A 147 6.36 1.96 12.41
C PHE A 147 7.54 2.73 11.83
N GLU A 148 8.51 3.06 12.69
CA GLU A 148 9.74 3.72 12.26
C GLU A 148 10.49 2.78 11.28
N PRO A 149 10.75 3.19 10.01
CA PRO A 149 11.26 2.29 8.99
C PRO A 149 12.53 1.52 9.39
N LYS A 150 13.46 2.16 10.12
CA LYS A 150 14.72 1.52 10.59
C LYS A 150 14.52 0.42 11.64
N VAL A 151 13.34 0.33 12.25
CA VAL A 151 12.99 -0.78 13.14
C VAL A 151 12.55 -1.99 12.33
N VAL A 152 11.85 -1.75 11.22
CA VAL A 152 11.28 -2.78 10.36
C VAL A 152 12.33 -3.31 9.37
N PHE A 153 13.08 -2.43 8.72
CA PHE A 153 14.00 -2.82 7.65
C PHE A 153 15.47 -2.72 8.07
N LYS A 154 16.22 -3.79 7.82
CA LYS A 154 17.69 -3.81 8.01
C LYS A 154 18.47 -3.25 6.81
N ASP A 155 17.81 -3.10 5.65
CA ASP A 155 18.44 -2.64 4.41
C ASP A 155 18.60 -1.12 4.37
N ARG A 156 19.85 -0.64 4.46
CA ARG A 156 20.18 0.80 4.46
C ARG A 156 19.78 1.54 3.19
N SER A 157 19.89 0.91 2.02
CA SER A 157 19.52 1.55 0.76
C SER A 157 18.00 1.68 0.64
N LEU A 158 17.24 0.69 1.12
CA LEU A 158 15.79 0.75 1.16
C LEU A 158 15.31 1.86 2.11
N LEU A 159 15.92 1.94 3.30
CA LEU A 159 15.67 3.03 4.25
C LEU A 159 15.91 4.40 3.62
N ASN A 160 17.04 4.57 2.93
CA ASN A 160 17.36 5.83 2.23
C ASN A 160 16.34 6.17 1.12
N HIS A 161 15.80 5.17 0.43
CA HIS A 161 14.77 5.40 -0.58
C HIS A 161 13.45 5.85 0.05
N ILE A 162 13.06 5.26 1.19
CA ILE A 162 11.85 5.63 1.92
C ILE A 162 12.01 7.07 2.46
N THR A 163 13.07 7.34 3.22
CA THR A 163 13.26 8.63 3.90
C THR A 163 13.38 9.81 2.93
N LYS A 164 14.02 9.61 1.77
CA LYS A 164 14.14 10.68 0.75
C LYS A 164 12.84 10.95 0.00
N ARG A 165 11.95 9.96 -0.12
CA ARG A 165 10.75 10.05 -0.98
C ARG A 165 9.48 10.33 -0.19
N PHE A 166 9.49 10.11 1.12
CA PHE A 166 8.36 10.29 2.03
C PHE A 166 8.68 11.21 3.22
N PRO A 167 9.24 12.43 3.02
CA PRO A 167 9.48 13.34 4.15
C PRO A 167 8.17 13.91 4.75
N SER A 168 7.10 14.02 3.96
CA SER A 168 5.78 14.54 4.36
C SER A 168 4.69 14.05 3.37
N GLY A 169 4.72 12.75 3.05
CA GLY A 169 4.03 12.15 1.91
C GLY A 169 4.93 11.89 0.70
N PHE A 170 4.45 11.01 -0.19
CA PHE A 170 5.16 10.64 -1.42
C PHE A 170 5.27 11.83 -2.37
N ARG A 171 6.48 12.12 -2.87
CA ARG A 171 6.68 13.06 -3.99
C ARG A 171 7.67 12.50 -5.01
N ASP A 172 7.19 12.27 -6.23
CA ASP A 172 8.05 11.97 -7.38
C ASP A 172 7.45 12.62 -8.63
N HIS A 173 7.70 13.93 -8.77
CA HIS A 173 7.17 14.73 -9.89
C HIS A 173 7.51 14.14 -11.26
N LYS A 174 8.68 13.49 -11.40
CA LYS A 174 9.05 12.84 -12.67
C LYS A 174 8.18 11.62 -12.98
N LEU A 175 7.77 10.87 -11.96
CA LEU A 175 6.81 9.78 -12.13
C LEU A 175 5.41 10.34 -12.41
N GLU A 176 4.97 11.34 -11.65
CA GLU A 176 3.69 12.03 -11.85
C GLU A 176 3.57 12.57 -13.29
N ASP A 177 4.56 13.31 -13.78
CA ASP A 177 4.61 13.85 -15.15
C ASP A 177 4.50 12.74 -16.21
N LYS A 178 5.22 11.63 -16.01
CA LYS A 178 5.13 10.48 -16.93
C LYS A 178 3.74 9.87 -16.93
N VAL A 179 3.11 9.74 -15.77
CA VAL A 179 1.78 9.15 -15.64
C VAL A 179 0.74 10.08 -16.26
N ILE A 180 0.84 11.39 -16.03
CA ILE A 180 -0.02 12.38 -16.69
C ILE A 180 0.11 12.24 -18.21
N LYS A 181 1.33 12.36 -18.74
CA LYS A 181 1.59 12.39 -20.18
C LYS A 181 1.32 11.08 -20.91
N PHE A 182 1.77 9.95 -20.34
CA PHE A 182 1.75 8.66 -21.02
C PHE A 182 0.57 7.78 -20.62
N TRP A 183 -0.16 8.12 -19.56
CA TRP A 183 -1.33 7.37 -19.11
C TRP A 183 -2.61 8.18 -19.20
N ILE A 184 -2.70 9.28 -18.46
CA ILE A 184 -3.93 10.05 -18.30
C ILE A 184 -4.30 10.76 -19.62
N GLU A 185 -3.38 11.49 -20.23
CA GLU A 185 -3.59 12.17 -21.53
C GLU A 185 -3.82 11.18 -22.68
N LYS A 186 -3.35 9.94 -22.53
CA LYS A 186 -3.59 8.84 -23.47
C LYS A 186 -4.92 8.13 -23.23
N ASN A 187 -5.74 8.61 -22.29
CA ASN A 187 -7.02 8.05 -21.91
C ASN A 187 -6.95 6.56 -21.55
N LEU A 188 -5.82 6.13 -20.97
CA LEU A 188 -5.68 4.80 -20.39
C LEU A 188 -6.49 4.68 -19.08
N PRO A 189 -6.79 3.45 -18.60
CA PRO A 189 -7.71 3.23 -17.49
C PRO A 189 -7.38 4.05 -16.25
N LYS A 190 -8.40 4.71 -15.69
CA LYS A 190 -8.31 5.49 -14.44
C LYS A 190 -9.56 5.25 -13.59
N ILE A 191 -9.37 5.26 -12.28
CA ILE A 191 -10.44 5.13 -11.29
C ILE A 191 -10.43 6.40 -10.44
N ASN A 192 -11.56 7.10 -10.43
CA ASN A 192 -11.77 8.22 -9.51
C ASN A 192 -12.22 7.65 -8.16
N ILE A 193 -11.58 8.07 -7.09
CA ILE A 193 -11.99 7.72 -5.73
C ILE A 193 -12.32 8.99 -4.95
N SER A 194 -13.37 8.96 -4.14
CA SER A 194 -13.52 9.95 -3.08
C SER A 194 -12.54 9.62 -1.97
N LEU A 195 -11.96 10.62 -1.30
CA LEU A 195 -11.05 10.40 -0.17
C LEU A 195 -11.71 9.56 0.94
N ASP A 196 -13.05 9.55 1.01
CA ASP A 196 -13.85 8.80 1.99
C ASP A 196 -14.06 7.31 1.61
N THR A 197 -13.64 6.86 0.43
CA THR A 197 -14.01 5.52 -0.11
C THR A 197 -13.05 4.37 0.24
N ASN A 198 -11.98 4.63 1.00
CA ASN A 198 -11.09 3.56 1.53
C ASN A 198 -11.61 2.92 2.83
N VAL A 199 -12.89 3.12 3.18
CA VAL A 199 -13.47 2.61 4.43
C VAL A 199 -14.22 1.31 4.15
N VAL A 200 -13.54 0.17 4.37
CA VAL A 200 -14.28 -1.08 4.60
C VAL A 200 -14.86 -1.00 6.01
N LYS A 201 -16.17 -0.80 6.13
CA LYS A 201 -16.83 -0.86 7.44
C LYS A 201 -16.82 -2.31 7.93
N LEU A 202 -15.87 -2.64 8.80
CA LEU A 202 -15.86 -3.92 9.51
C LEU A 202 -16.84 -3.83 10.68
N SER A 203 -17.79 -4.77 10.76
CA SER A 203 -18.66 -4.91 11.94
C SER A 203 -17.86 -5.52 13.10
N ALA A 204 -18.32 -5.32 14.34
CA ALA A 204 -17.75 -5.98 15.52
C ALA A 204 -17.74 -7.52 15.38
N GLU A 205 -18.76 -8.08 14.74
CA GLU A 205 -18.85 -9.51 14.45
C GLU A 205 -17.78 -9.97 13.44
N SER A 206 -17.48 -9.16 12.42
CA SER A 206 -16.40 -9.48 11.48
C SER A 206 -15.03 -9.40 12.15
N LEU A 207 -14.85 -8.45 13.09
CA LEU A 207 -13.61 -8.29 13.84
C LEU A 207 -13.34 -9.46 14.78
N SER A 208 -14.35 -9.96 15.50
CA SER A 208 -14.19 -11.07 16.45
C SER A 208 -13.87 -12.43 15.78
N LYS A 209 -14.12 -12.55 14.46
CA LYS A 209 -13.77 -13.72 13.66
C LYS A 209 -12.36 -13.65 13.06
N ILE A 210 -11.67 -12.51 13.19
CA ILE A 210 -10.31 -12.35 12.67
C ILE A 210 -9.35 -13.20 13.50
N THR A 211 -8.73 -14.17 12.83
CA THR A 211 -7.65 -14.98 13.42
C THR A 211 -6.32 -14.54 12.85
N LEU A 212 -5.46 -13.99 13.70
CA LEU A 212 -4.10 -13.57 13.35
C LEU A 212 -3.10 -14.62 13.86
N ASP A 213 -2.07 -14.89 13.05
CA ASP A 213 -0.99 -15.80 13.43
C ASP A 213 -0.27 -15.30 14.70
N PRO A 214 -0.27 -16.06 15.81
CA PRO A 214 0.37 -15.65 17.07
C PRO A 214 1.86 -15.32 16.93
N ILE A 215 2.60 -16.03 16.07
CA ILE A 215 4.02 -15.77 15.84
C ILE A 215 4.20 -14.41 15.17
N PHE A 216 3.32 -14.08 14.23
CA PHE A 216 3.32 -12.80 13.56
C PHE A 216 2.93 -11.68 14.55
N LEU A 217 1.96 -11.90 15.44
CA LEU A 217 1.60 -10.93 16.48
C LEU A 217 2.74 -10.59 17.42
N GLN A 218 3.47 -11.59 17.93
CA GLN A 218 4.66 -11.35 18.76
C GLN A 218 5.71 -10.49 18.04
N LYS A 219 5.85 -10.70 16.71
CA LYS A 219 6.74 -9.88 15.89
C LYS A 219 6.25 -8.43 15.79
N ILE A 220 4.95 -8.21 15.61
CA ILE A 220 4.33 -6.87 15.57
C ILE A 220 4.55 -6.13 16.90
N GLU A 221 4.29 -6.79 18.04
CA GLU A 221 4.51 -6.22 19.37
C GLU A 221 5.97 -5.81 19.60
N TYR A 222 6.90 -6.68 19.20
CA TYR A 222 8.33 -6.38 19.26
C TYR A 222 8.73 -5.14 18.45
N LEU A 223 8.19 -5.02 17.22
CA LEU A 223 8.42 -3.85 16.38
C LEU A 223 7.81 -2.59 17.01
N GLU A 224 6.65 -2.70 17.66
CA GLU A 224 5.95 -1.56 18.25
C GLU A 224 6.75 -0.98 19.41
N HIS A 225 7.18 -1.85 20.33
CA HIS A 225 7.98 -1.45 21.47
C HIS A 225 9.28 -0.76 21.03
N LYS A 226 9.93 -1.25 19.97
CA LYS A 226 11.13 -0.62 19.42
C LYS A 226 10.86 0.74 18.77
N SER A 227 9.79 0.85 17.98
CA SER A 227 9.41 2.12 17.33
C SER A 227 9.05 3.19 18.36
N HIS A 228 8.28 2.85 19.39
CA HIS A 228 7.90 3.76 20.47
C HIS A 228 9.11 4.35 21.22
N ASN A 229 10.10 3.50 21.52
CA ASN A 229 11.34 3.92 22.18
C ASN A 229 12.16 4.91 21.33
N ILE A 230 12.09 4.81 20.00
CA ILE A 230 12.76 5.75 19.11
C ILE A 230 12.00 7.08 19.06
N HIS A 231 10.68 7.05 18.99
CA HIS A 231 9.86 8.27 18.97
C HIS A 231 10.00 9.07 20.27
N LYS A 232 10.01 8.40 21.43
CA LYS A 232 10.30 9.06 22.73
C LYS A 232 11.64 9.77 22.73
N LYS A 233 12.70 9.15 22.19
CA LYS A 233 14.05 9.76 22.13
C LYS A 233 14.16 10.97 21.19
N LYS A 234 13.21 11.21 20.28
CA LYS A 234 13.19 12.41 19.43
C LYS A 234 12.51 13.62 20.10
N LEU A 235 11.75 13.39 21.17
CA LEU A 235 10.97 14.41 21.89
C LEU A 235 11.72 14.99 23.11
N TYR A 236 12.86 14.42 23.47
CA TYR A 236 13.80 14.91 24.48
C TYR A 236 15.11 15.31 23.80
#